data_AF-M0DHV0-F1
#
_entry.id   AF-M0DHV0-F1
#
_cell.length_a   1.000
_cell.length_b   1.000
_cell.length_c   1.000
_cell.angle_alpha   90.00
_cell.angle_beta   90.00
_cell.angle_gamma   90.00
#
_symmetry.space_group_name_H-M   'P 1'
#
loop_
_entity.id
_entity.type
_entity.pdbx_description
1 polymer ?
#
loop_
_entity_poly.entity_id
_entity_poly.type
_entity_poly.pdbx_seq_one_letter_code
_entity_poly.pdbx_strand_id
1 'polypeptide(L)'
;MRRRHILRRGAAALAVGLTAGCAAKADGGKDTPTAAQRQTPVHGDLPALPVEERWAVAGRSIEDAASADVADADAFETAVADGGPAVEKLTKRGKKLELKATPSDAATRGVVTDVGHVAGAYAALVRSDDSFERVSVTLLDGSKRPFGSFQVVTAWAKRYVDGEWTATEYGEAVLGTLKTKS
;
A
#
# COMPACT_ATOMS: atom_id res chain seq x y z
N MET A 1 -0.58 -14.39 -71.89
CA MET A 1 -1.08 -14.74 -70.54
C MET A 1 -2.16 -13.76 -70.12
N ARG A 2 -3.06 -14.22 -69.24
CA ARG A 2 -4.40 -13.67 -68.96
C ARG A 2 -4.37 -12.96 -67.59
N ARG A 3 -5.15 -11.86 -67.49
CA ARG A 3 -5.74 -11.21 -66.28
C ARG A 3 -4.88 -10.17 -65.53
N ARG A 4 -5.41 -9.09 -64.91
CA ARG A 4 -6.72 -8.36 -64.86
C ARG A 4 -6.53 -7.11 -63.95
N HIS A 5 -7.28 -6.03 -64.24
CA HIS A 5 -7.89 -4.99 -63.37
C HIS A 5 -7.06 -4.26 -62.28
N ILE A 6 -6.88 -2.93 -62.34
CA ILE A 6 -7.78 -1.79 -62.06
C ILE A 6 -8.05 -1.53 -60.54
N LEU A 7 -7.47 -0.41 -60.07
CA LEU A 7 -7.89 0.56 -59.02
C LEU A 7 -8.45 0.08 -57.67
N ARG A 8 -7.85 0.58 -56.58
CA ARG A 8 -8.63 1.29 -55.54
C ARG A 8 -7.79 2.24 -54.67
N ARG A 9 -8.31 3.46 -54.56
CA ARG A 9 -7.86 4.59 -53.72
C ARG A 9 -8.27 4.39 -52.25
N GLY A 10 -7.54 5.05 -51.35
CA GLY A 10 -7.96 5.41 -49.99
C GLY A 10 -6.82 6.20 -49.32
N ALA A 11 -6.67 7.50 -49.60
CA ALA A 11 -7.32 8.62 -48.93
C ALA A 11 -6.92 8.75 -47.45
N ALA A 12 -5.99 9.69 -47.21
CA ALA A 12 -5.58 10.19 -45.90
C ALA A 12 -6.67 11.06 -45.25
N ALA A 13 -6.75 11.04 -43.91
CA ALA A 13 -7.13 12.19 -43.09
C ALA A 13 -6.86 11.89 -41.60
N LEU A 14 -5.72 12.37 -41.11
CA LEU A 14 -5.45 12.68 -39.71
C LEU A 14 -5.78 14.16 -39.52
N ALA A 15 -6.66 14.51 -38.57
CA ALA A 15 -6.48 15.67 -37.68
C ALA A 15 -7.73 15.97 -36.81
N VAL A 16 -7.46 15.94 -35.49
CA VAL A 16 -7.85 16.90 -34.45
C VAL A 16 -9.33 17.29 -34.33
N GLY A 17 -10.00 16.66 -33.35
CA GLY A 17 -11.17 17.23 -32.68
C GLY A 17 -10.76 17.78 -31.31
N LEU A 18 -10.63 19.10 -31.19
CA LEU A 18 -10.68 19.82 -29.93
C LEU A 18 -12.16 20.04 -29.56
N THR A 19 -12.66 19.29 -28.59
CA THR A 19 -13.91 19.62 -27.89
C THR A 19 -13.57 19.97 -26.45
N ALA A 20 -13.39 21.27 -26.20
CA ALA A 20 -13.51 21.81 -24.86
C ALA A 20 -15.01 21.83 -24.52
N GLY A 21 -15.42 20.96 -23.61
CA GLY A 21 -16.82 20.86 -23.19
C GLY A 21 -16.99 20.01 -21.94
N CYS A 22 -17.47 20.69 -20.89
CA CYS A 22 -18.22 20.18 -19.74
C CYS A 22 -17.45 19.75 -18.47
N ALA A 23 -17.59 20.64 -17.47
CA ALA A 23 -18.21 20.38 -16.16
C ALA A 23 -17.63 19.26 -15.27
N ALA A 24 -17.22 19.63 -14.05
CA ALA A 24 -18.09 19.52 -12.87
C ALA A 24 -17.31 19.86 -11.58
N LYS A 25 -18.03 20.49 -10.65
CA LYS A 25 -17.69 20.67 -9.24
C LYS A 25 -16.94 19.47 -8.65
N ALA A 26 -15.80 19.73 -8.03
CA ALA A 26 -15.12 18.77 -7.17
C ALA A 26 -15.75 18.80 -5.77
N ASP A 27 -16.89 18.12 -5.64
CA ASP A 27 -17.42 17.70 -4.34
C ASP A 27 -16.80 16.36 -3.95
N GLY A 28 -16.27 16.28 -2.73
CA GLY A 28 -16.22 15.07 -1.91
C GLY A 28 -15.27 13.93 -2.33
N GLY A 29 -14.16 13.82 -1.58
CA GLY A 29 -13.58 12.53 -1.22
C GLY A 29 -12.80 11.79 -2.31
N LYS A 30 -11.52 12.12 -2.49
CA LYS A 30 -10.58 11.28 -3.25
C LYS A 30 -9.19 11.29 -2.62
N ASP A 31 -9.05 10.53 -1.53
CA ASP A 31 -7.76 9.96 -1.13
C ASP A 31 -7.32 8.97 -2.22
N THR A 32 -6.75 9.52 -3.29
CA THR A 32 -6.14 8.79 -4.40
C THR A 32 -4.66 8.56 -4.09
N PRO A 33 -4.01 7.53 -4.67
CA PRO A 33 -2.59 7.24 -4.45
C PRO A 33 -1.67 8.45 -4.69
N THR A 34 -2.05 9.34 -5.59
CA THR A 34 -1.35 10.59 -5.89
C THR A 34 -1.35 11.58 -4.73
N ALA A 35 -2.34 11.53 -3.84
CA ALA A 35 -2.40 12.36 -2.64
C ALA A 35 -1.48 11.82 -1.54
N ALA A 36 -1.35 10.50 -1.40
CA ALA A 36 -0.43 9.87 -0.46
C ALA A 36 1.05 10.09 -0.85
N GLN A 37 1.37 10.06 -2.14
CA GLN A 37 2.73 10.33 -2.67
C GLN A 37 3.16 11.81 -2.55
N ARG A 38 2.24 12.74 -2.23
CA ARG A 38 2.51 14.19 -2.09
C ARG A 38 2.56 14.67 -0.64
N GLN A 39 2.55 13.77 0.33
CA GLN A 39 2.48 14.15 1.74
C GLN A 39 3.83 13.87 2.42
N THR A 40 4.47 14.94 2.88
CA THR A 40 5.69 14.88 3.67
C THR A 40 5.39 14.20 5.02
N PRO A 41 6.16 13.19 5.45
CA PRO A 41 5.95 12.55 6.74
C PRO A 41 6.12 13.54 7.89
N VAL A 42 5.22 13.52 8.88
CA VAL A 42 5.33 14.35 10.08
C VAL A 42 6.18 13.61 11.10
N HIS A 43 7.40 14.10 11.34
CA HIS A 43 8.46 13.48 12.13
C HIS A 43 8.24 13.44 13.67
N GLY A 44 7.02 13.66 14.18
CA GLY A 44 6.76 13.98 15.59
C GLY A 44 7.02 12.85 16.60
N ASP A 45 6.59 11.62 16.31
CA ASP A 45 6.54 10.53 17.32
C ASP A 45 7.20 9.23 16.88
N LEU A 46 8.07 9.29 15.88
CA LEU A 46 8.84 8.11 15.46
C LEU A 46 10.02 7.88 16.42
N PRO A 47 10.29 6.62 16.83
CA PRO A 47 11.38 6.30 17.75
C PRO A 47 12.71 6.89 17.26
N ALA A 48 13.52 7.44 18.18
CA ALA A 48 14.77 8.16 17.90
C ALA A 48 15.94 7.27 17.42
N LEU A 49 15.68 6.40 16.45
CA LEU A 49 16.74 5.69 15.71
C LEU A 49 17.23 6.56 14.54
N PRO A 50 18.50 6.45 14.11
CA PRO A 50 18.95 6.98 12.83
C PRO A 50 18.00 6.56 11.69
N VAL A 51 17.71 7.46 10.75
CA VAL A 51 16.70 7.22 9.69
C VAL A 51 16.99 5.95 8.89
N GLU A 52 18.26 5.69 8.58
CA GLU A 52 18.68 4.49 7.83
C GLU A 52 18.48 3.19 8.62
N GLU A 53 18.67 3.21 9.94
CA GLU A 53 18.43 2.04 10.79
C GLU A 53 16.94 1.67 10.86
N ARG A 54 16.04 2.67 10.74
CA ARG A 54 14.58 2.41 10.71
C ARG A 54 14.17 1.64 9.46
N TRP A 55 14.76 1.97 8.31
CA TRP A 55 14.44 1.29 7.06
C TRP A 55 14.99 -0.13 7.01
N ALA A 56 16.19 -0.36 7.58
CA ALA A 56 16.74 -1.70 7.70
C ALA A 56 15.88 -2.60 8.60
N VAL A 57 15.38 -2.08 9.73
CA VAL A 57 14.48 -2.80 10.63
C VAL A 57 13.15 -3.15 9.95
N ALA A 58 12.52 -2.17 9.28
CA ALA A 58 11.28 -2.41 8.54
C ALA A 58 11.49 -3.40 7.39
N GLY A 59 12.58 -3.26 6.63
CA GLY A 59 12.91 -4.13 5.50
C GLY A 59 13.06 -5.59 5.92
N ARG A 60 13.80 -5.87 7.00
CA ARG A 60 13.92 -7.23 7.53
C ARG A 60 12.57 -7.81 7.96
N SER A 61 11.75 -7.01 8.65
CA SER A 61 10.42 -7.45 9.07
C SER A 61 9.48 -7.70 7.89
N ILE A 62 9.63 -6.97 6.78
CA ILE A 62 8.91 -7.20 5.53
C ILE A 62 9.30 -8.53 4.93
N GLU A 63 10.60 -8.82 4.82
CA GLU A 63 11.11 -10.07 4.25
C GLU A 63 10.61 -11.28 5.03
N ASP A 64 10.71 -11.22 6.36
CA ASP A 64 10.25 -12.28 7.26
C ASP A 64 8.75 -12.54 7.04
N ALA A 65 7.91 -11.51 7.07
CA ALA A 65 6.45 -11.65 6.94
C ALA A 65 5.98 -11.98 5.50
N ALA A 66 6.71 -11.57 4.47
CA ALA A 66 6.38 -11.83 3.07
C ALA A 66 6.60 -13.30 2.66
N SER A 67 7.23 -14.09 3.51
CA SER A 67 7.38 -15.54 3.35
C SER A 67 6.15 -16.35 3.77
N ALA A 68 5.19 -15.71 4.47
CA ALA A 68 3.96 -16.37 4.90
C ALA A 68 3.09 -16.81 3.73
N ASP A 69 2.35 -17.89 3.92
CA ASP A 69 1.31 -18.35 2.99
C ASP A 69 0.00 -17.62 3.30
N VAL A 70 -0.32 -16.61 2.49
CA VAL A 70 -1.48 -15.74 2.69
C VAL A 70 -2.35 -15.79 1.44
N ALA A 71 -3.39 -16.62 1.48
CA ALA A 71 -4.27 -16.85 0.35
C ALA A 71 -5.41 -15.83 0.24
N ASP A 72 -5.85 -15.27 1.37
CA ASP A 72 -7.02 -14.39 1.45
C ASP A 72 -6.95 -13.42 2.65
N ALA A 73 -8.02 -12.64 2.85
CA ALA A 73 -8.09 -11.63 3.90
C ALA A 73 -8.06 -12.22 5.32
N ASP A 74 -8.60 -13.42 5.53
CA ASP A 74 -8.63 -14.06 6.85
C ASP A 74 -7.22 -14.59 7.17
N ALA A 75 -6.56 -15.22 6.18
CA ALA A 75 -5.15 -15.60 6.29
C ALA A 75 -4.23 -14.39 6.53
N PHE A 76 -4.56 -13.22 5.94
CA PHE A 76 -3.84 -11.98 6.19
C PHE A 76 -3.99 -11.52 7.64
N GLU A 77 -5.21 -11.56 8.21
CA GLU A 77 -5.43 -11.23 9.62
C GLU A 77 -4.59 -12.11 10.55
N THR A 78 -4.59 -13.43 10.30
CA THR A 78 -3.78 -14.40 11.05
C THR A 78 -2.28 -14.11 10.91
N ALA A 79 -1.78 -13.92 9.68
CA ALA A 79 -0.37 -13.65 9.45
C ALA A 79 0.12 -12.37 10.14
N VAL A 80 -0.74 -11.33 10.21
CA VAL A 80 -0.42 -10.12 10.97
C VAL A 80 -0.39 -10.39 12.48
N ALA A 81 -1.36 -11.13 13.01
CA ALA A 81 -1.47 -11.39 14.44
C ALA A 81 -0.33 -12.31 14.98
N ASP A 82 0.16 -13.25 14.18
CA ASP A 82 1.17 -14.24 14.61
C ASP A 82 2.56 -13.64 14.83
N GLY A 83 2.89 -12.54 14.13
CA GLY A 83 4.24 -11.97 14.13
C GLY A 83 4.29 -10.45 14.17
N GLY A 84 3.17 -9.77 14.30
CA GLY A 84 3.11 -8.31 14.22
C GLY A 84 2.32 -7.68 15.36
N PRO A 85 1.63 -6.56 15.08
CA PRO A 85 0.79 -5.92 16.07
C PRO A 85 -0.44 -6.79 16.40
N ALA A 86 -0.95 -6.67 17.61
CA ALA A 86 -2.16 -7.37 18.02
C ALA A 86 -3.35 -6.85 17.21
N VAL A 87 -3.95 -7.72 16.38
CA VAL A 87 -5.10 -7.35 15.56
C VAL A 87 -6.36 -7.26 16.43
N GLU A 88 -6.98 -6.09 16.40
CA GLU A 88 -8.24 -5.83 17.11
C GLU A 88 -9.44 -6.02 16.21
N LYS A 89 -9.29 -5.67 14.93
CA LYS A 89 -10.34 -5.83 13.92
C LYS A 89 -9.79 -5.68 12.51
N LEU A 90 -10.07 -6.64 11.65
CA LEU A 90 -10.04 -6.46 10.20
C LEU A 90 -11.45 -6.17 9.65
N THR A 91 -11.57 -5.29 8.66
CA THR A 91 -12.83 -5.01 7.98
C THR A 91 -12.62 -4.82 6.49
N LYS A 92 -13.33 -5.59 5.68
CA LYS A 92 -13.37 -5.43 4.22
C LYS A 92 -14.39 -4.37 3.83
N ARG A 93 -13.95 -3.35 3.10
CA ARG A 93 -14.81 -2.31 2.50
C ARG A 93 -14.51 -2.17 1.01
N GLY A 94 -15.29 -2.86 0.19
CA GLY A 94 -15.03 -2.92 -1.26
C GLY A 94 -13.62 -3.47 -1.52
N LYS A 95 -12.79 -2.70 -2.21
CA LYS A 95 -11.39 -3.04 -2.51
C LYS A 95 -10.40 -2.55 -1.45
N LYS A 96 -10.84 -2.27 -0.23
CA LYS A 96 -9.97 -1.78 0.85
C LYS A 96 -10.09 -2.69 2.06
N LEU A 97 -8.95 -2.97 2.68
CA LEU A 97 -8.88 -3.58 4.00
C LEU A 97 -8.63 -2.50 5.05
N GLU A 98 -9.45 -2.47 6.09
CA GLU A 98 -9.28 -1.58 7.24
C GLU A 98 -8.87 -2.41 8.45
N LEU A 99 -7.64 -2.23 8.90
CA LEU A 99 -7.08 -2.92 10.05
C LEU A 99 -7.01 -1.97 11.24
N LYS A 100 -7.50 -2.42 12.40
CA LYS A 100 -7.22 -1.79 13.69
C LYS A 100 -6.29 -2.72 14.45
N ALA A 101 -5.19 -2.18 14.94
CA ALA A 101 -4.20 -2.96 15.64
C ALA A 101 -3.57 -2.18 16.80
N THR A 102 -3.23 -2.88 17.86
CA THR A 102 -2.44 -2.37 18.98
C THR A 102 -0.99 -2.75 18.72
N PRO A 103 -0.04 -1.80 18.67
CA PRO A 103 1.37 -2.11 18.44
C PRO A 103 1.87 -3.15 19.43
N SER A 104 2.78 -4.01 18.97
CA SER A 104 3.56 -4.85 19.86
C SER A 104 4.43 -3.97 20.77
N ASP A 105 4.71 -4.45 21.98
CA ASP A 105 5.42 -3.65 23.00
C ASP A 105 6.71 -3.04 22.41
N ALA A 106 6.90 -1.73 22.62
CA ALA A 106 8.06 -0.97 22.18
C ALA A 106 9.37 -1.53 22.74
N ALA A 107 9.34 -2.19 23.91
CA ALA A 107 10.49 -2.89 24.47
C ALA A 107 10.91 -4.13 23.68
N THR A 108 10.04 -4.66 22.80
CA THR A 108 10.26 -5.94 22.10
C THR A 108 10.44 -5.78 20.59
N ARG A 109 9.64 -4.96 19.91
CA ARG A 109 9.69 -4.79 18.44
C ARG A 109 9.50 -3.36 17.94
N GLY A 110 8.63 -2.58 18.58
CA GLY A 110 8.37 -1.18 18.20
C GLY A 110 7.59 -1.00 16.88
N VAL A 111 6.97 0.18 16.73
CA VAL A 111 6.02 0.50 15.64
C VAL A 111 6.61 0.29 14.24
N VAL A 112 7.90 0.56 14.03
CA VAL A 112 8.55 0.39 12.73
C VAL A 112 8.55 -1.07 12.29
N THR A 113 8.82 -1.99 13.22
CA THR A 113 8.77 -3.43 12.96
C THR A 113 7.34 -3.86 12.66
N ASP A 114 6.35 -3.39 13.42
CA ASP A 114 4.93 -3.71 13.15
C ASP A 114 4.47 -3.23 11.77
N VAL A 115 4.89 -2.03 11.36
CA VAL A 115 4.62 -1.50 10.03
C VAL A 115 5.24 -2.41 8.96
N GLY A 116 6.50 -2.82 9.15
CA GLY A 116 7.17 -3.75 8.25
C GLY A 116 6.48 -5.10 8.17
N HIS A 117 6.09 -5.67 9.32
CA HIS A 117 5.37 -6.95 9.39
C HIS A 117 4.04 -6.91 8.64
N VAL A 118 3.23 -5.87 8.86
CA VAL A 118 1.97 -5.70 8.13
C VAL A 118 2.21 -5.52 6.63
N ALA A 119 3.23 -4.78 6.24
CA ALA A 119 3.58 -4.58 4.83
C ALA A 119 4.02 -5.88 4.14
N GLY A 120 4.82 -6.72 4.82
CA GLY A 120 5.24 -8.03 4.34
C GLY A 120 4.08 -9.02 4.24
N ALA A 121 3.24 -9.11 5.27
CA ALA A 121 2.02 -9.93 5.23
C ALA A 121 1.08 -9.51 4.09
N TYR A 122 0.99 -8.20 3.81
CA TYR A 122 0.20 -7.72 2.68
C TYR A 122 0.85 -8.04 1.33
N ALA A 123 2.18 -8.01 1.23
CA ALA A 123 2.87 -8.47 0.03
C ALA A 123 2.62 -9.96 -0.24
N ALA A 124 2.58 -10.79 0.80
CA ALA A 124 2.19 -12.20 0.68
C ALA A 124 0.74 -12.34 0.17
N LEU A 125 -0.21 -11.53 0.69
CA LEU A 125 -1.58 -11.51 0.17
C LEU A 125 -1.63 -11.12 -1.31
N VAL A 126 -0.93 -10.05 -1.71
CA VAL A 126 -0.92 -9.55 -3.10
C VAL A 126 -0.32 -10.54 -4.08
N ARG A 127 0.58 -11.42 -3.64
CA ARG A 127 1.11 -12.53 -4.46
C ARG A 127 0.00 -13.52 -4.85
N SER A 128 -1.00 -13.69 -3.99
CA SER A 128 -2.12 -14.64 -4.16
C SER A 128 -3.38 -13.98 -4.72
N ASP A 129 -3.69 -12.76 -4.29
CA ASP A 129 -4.90 -12.01 -4.62
C ASP A 129 -4.62 -10.50 -4.68
N ASP A 130 -4.73 -9.91 -5.87
CA ASP A 130 -4.57 -8.47 -6.12
C ASP A 130 -5.90 -7.69 -6.14
N SER A 131 -7.00 -8.30 -5.66
CA SER A 131 -8.34 -7.71 -5.68
C SER A 131 -8.49 -6.45 -4.80
N PHE A 132 -7.63 -6.31 -3.80
CA PHE A 132 -7.57 -5.14 -2.93
C PHE A 132 -6.66 -4.06 -3.51
N GLU A 133 -7.00 -2.78 -3.30
CA GLU A 133 -6.20 -1.62 -3.70
C GLU A 133 -5.23 -1.17 -2.60
N ARG A 134 -5.56 -1.43 -1.33
CA ARG A 134 -4.75 -1.06 -0.16
C ARG A 134 -5.24 -1.69 1.15
N VAL A 135 -4.36 -1.70 2.14
CA VAL A 135 -4.66 -1.79 3.57
C VAL A 135 -4.52 -0.41 4.20
N SER A 136 -5.48 -0.01 5.03
CA SER A 136 -5.41 1.17 5.90
C SER A 136 -5.37 0.71 7.35
N VAL A 137 -4.28 1.04 8.05
CA VAL A 137 -4.06 0.61 9.43
C VAL A 137 -4.28 1.77 10.38
N THR A 138 -5.06 1.53 11.43
CA THR A 138 -5.21 2.43 12.57
C THR A 138 -4.53 1.82 13.79
N LEU A 139 -3.55 2.52 14.34
CA LEU A 139 -2.82 2.14 15.54
C LEU A 139 -3.56 2.62 16.78
N LEU A 140 -3.79 1.70 17.73
CA LEU A 140 -4.51 1.94 18.97
C LEU A 140 -3.57 1.90 20.19
N ASP A 141 -3.83 2.74 21.19
CA ASP A 141 -3.15 2.71 22.48
C ASP A 141 -3.70 1.58 23.38
N GLY A 142 -3.12 1.35 24.56
CA GLY A 142 -3.60 0.34 25.51
C GLY A 142 -5.03 0.57 26.03
N SER A 143 -5.61 1.75 25.81
CA SER A 143 -7.02 2.06 26.08
C SER A 143 -7.90 1.99 24.82
N LYS A 144 -7.39 1.37 23.74
CA LYS A 144 -8.04 1.22 22.43
C LYS A 144 -8.36 2.55 21.72
N ARG A 145 -7.66 3.64 22.06
CA ARG A 145 -7.83 4.95 21.41
C ARG A 145 -6.85 5.08 20.25
N PRO A 146 -7.29 5.61 19.09
CA PRO A 146 -6.43 5.76 17.93
C PRO A 146 -5.40 6.88 18.12
N PHE A 147 -4.12 6.54 18.04
CA PHE A 147 -2.99 7.49 18.15
C PHE A 147 -2.18 7.63 16.86
N GLY A 148 -2.31 6.70 15.92
CA GLY A 148 -1.59 6.76 14.64
C GLY A 148 -2.27 5.98 13.52
N SER A 149 -1.75 6.11 12.30
CA SER A 149 -2.23 5.38 11.13
C SER A 149 -1.19 5.32 10.02
N PHE A 150 -1.22 4.27 9.20
CA PHE A 150 -0.42 4.16 7.97
C PHE A 150 -1.20 3.40 6.89
N GLN A 151 -0.66 3.39 5.67
CA GLN A 151 -1.26 2.74 4.52
C GLN A 151 -0.24 1.88 3.77
N VAL A 152 -0.71 0.72 3.30
CA VAL A 152 0.05 -0.17 2.42
C VAL A 152 -0.73 -0.30 1.12
N VAL A 153 -0.12 0.01 -0.02
CA VAL A 153 -0.81 0.09 -1.32
C VAL A 153 -0.38 -1.06 -2.22
N THR A 154 -1.33 -1.68 -2.91
CA THR A 154 -1.11 -2.85 -3.77
C THR A 154 -0.07 -2.59 -4.86
N ALA A 155 -0.07 -1.39 -5.43
CA ALA A 155 0.90 -1.02 -6.45
C ALA A 155 2.35 -1.10 -5.95
N TRP A 156 2.61 -0.78 -4.68
CA TRP A 156 3.95 -0.89 -4.08
C TRP A 156 4.28 -2.33 -3.70
N ALA A 157 3.33 -3.03 -3.09
CA ALA A 157 3.46 -4.45 -2.75
C ALA A 157 3.78 -5.29 -3.99
N LYS A 158 3.13 -5.00 -5.13
CA LYS A 158 3.37 -5.67 -6.40
C LYS A 158 4.78 -5.44 -6.92
N ARG A 159 5.29 -4.20 -6.91
CA ARG A 159 6.67 -3.91 -7.33
C ARG A 159 7.70 -4.65 -6.48
N TYR A 160 7.44 -4.78 -5.17
CA TYR A 160 8.26 -5.60 -4.29
C TYR A 160 8.17 -7.11 -4.63
N VAL A 161 6.95 -7.64 -4.79
CA VAL A 161 6.73 -9.06 -5.14
C VAL A 161 7.34 -9.42 -6.50
N ASP A 162 7.28 -8.51 -7.47
CA ASP A 162 7.86 -8.67 -8.80
C ASP A 162 9.39 -8.48 -8.82
N GLY A 163 10.00 -8.14 -7.67
CA GLY A 163 11.43 -7.92 -7.51
C GLY A 163 11.95 -6.60 -8.08
N GLU A 164 11.06 -5.67 -8.46
CA GLU A 164 11.45 -4.32 -8.91
C GLU A 164 11.93 -3.44 -7.75
N TRP A 165 11.34 -3.61 -6.57
CA TRP A 165 11.69 -2.90 -5.35
C TRP A 165 12.28 -3.87 -4.33
N THR A 166 13.32 -3.42 -3.64
CA THR A 166 13.84 -4.06 -2.43
C THR A 166 12.84 -3.92 -1.28
N ALA A 167 12.99 -4.76 -0.25
CA ALA A 167 12.19 -4.62 0.99
C ALA A 167 12.40 -3.25 1.65
N THR A 168 13.60 -2.69 1.55
CA THR A 168 13.92 -1.34 2.03
C THR A 168 13.14 -0.25 1.30
N GLU A 169 13.13 -0.25 -0.04
CA GLU A 169 12.38 0.73 -0.84
C GLU A 169 10.87 0.63 -0.60
N TYR A 170 10.36 -0.59 -0.48
CA TYR A 170 8.96 -0.82 -0.14
C TYR A 170 8.63 -0.34 1.28
N GLY A 171 9.48 -0.66 2.25
CA GLY A 171 9.34 -0.21 3.63
C GLY A 171 9.40 1.31 3.77
N GLU A 172 10.28 1.98 3.04
CA GLU A 172 10.36 3.44 2.99
C GLU A 172 9.03 4.04 2.49
N ALA A 173 8.49 3.53 1.39
CA ALA A 173 7.22 3.99 0.84
C ALA A 173 6.06 3.84 1.84
N VAL A 174 5.99 2.72 2.56
CA VAL A 174 4.96 2.47 3.57
C VAL A 174 5.16 3.38 4.79
N LEU A 175 6.37 3.45 5.34
CA LEU A 175 6.69 4.30 6.50
C LEU A 175 6.44 5.78 6.21
N GLY A 176 6.63 6.22 4.96
CA GLY A 176 6.30 7.57 4.52
C GLY A 176 4.83 7.94 4.67
N THR A 177 3.93 6.95 4.79
CA THR A 177 2.50 7.18 5.04
C THR A 177 2.12 7.23 6.51
N LEU A 178 3.06 6.92 7.41
CA LEU A 178 2.79 6.91 8.85
C LEU A 178 2.49 8.33 9.34
N LYS A 179 1.36 8.44 10.05
CA LYS A 179 0.92 9.65 10.72
C LYS A 179 0.67 9.33 12.18
N THR A 180 1.16 10.18 13.08
CA THR A 180 0.82 10.18 14.49
C THR A 180 0.00 11.41 14.83
N LYS A 181 -0.88 11.29 15.82
CA LYS A 181 -1.62 12.44 16.34
C LYS A 181 -0.73 13.18 17.32
N SER A 182 -0.44 14.44 17.00
CA SER A 182 0.07 15.46 17.90
C SER A 182 -0.93 15.80 19.02
#